data_AF-A0A7V2YBR8-F1
#
_entry.id   AF-A0A7V2YBR8-F1
#
_cell.length_a   1.000
_cell.length_b   1.000
_cell.length_c   1.000
_cell.angle_alpha   90.00
_cell.angle_beta   90.00
_cell.angle_gamma   90.00
#
_symmetry.space_group_name_H-M   'P 1'
#
loop_
_entity.id
_entity.type
_entity.pdbx_description
1 polymer ?
#
loop_
_entity_poly.entity_id
_entity_poly.type
_entity_poly.pdbx_seq_one_letter_code
_entity_poly.pdbx_strand_id
1 'polypeptide(L)'
;MGAYLDLLLGKAYLSMPGEHYNRYRQELADSGRERLIHYEVSLMEDRPWEHLRDRVYPSFARYLKDKSLDPESPKGVIVAVFRGATCYLVKGEDFIEVFKEMEGLNPTAYHFRVLRWLNL
;
A
#
# COMPACT_ATOMS: atom_id res chain seq x y z
N MET A 1 -7.14 5.15 18.66
CA MET A 1 -6.57 4.85 17.33
C MET A 1 -7.73 4.67 16.38
N GLY A 2 -7.67 5.20 15.16
CA GLY A 2 -8.72 4.95 14.16
C GLY A 2 -8.66 3.50 13.71
N ALA A 3 -9.80 2.80 13.64
CA ALA A 3 -9.88 1.36 13.35
C ALA A 3 -9.09 0.94 12.08
N TYR A 4 -8.97 1.83 11.09
CA TYR A 4 -8.21 1.57 9.87
C TYR A 4 -6.68 1.52 10.08
N LEU A 5 -6.14 2.27 11.05
CA LEU A 5 -4.69 2.26 11.34
C LEU A 5 -4.28 0.94 11.96
N ASP A 6 -5.07 0.46 12.92
CA ASP A 6 -4.80 -0.80 13.58
C ASP A 6 -4.84 -1.96 12.57
N LEU A 7 -5.81 -1.91 11.64
CA LEU A 7 -5.89 -2.88 10.56
C LEU A 7 -4.71 -2.79 9.58
N LEU A 8 -4.39 -1.58 9.11
CA LEU A 8 -3.30 -1.36 8.15
C LEU A 8 -1.93 -1.75 8.72
N LEU A 9 -1.62 -1.25 9.90
CA LEU A 9 -0.32 -1.48 10.55
C LEU A 9 -0.22 -2.91 11.09
N GLY A 10 -1.34 -3.53 11.48
CA GLY A 10 -1.40 -4.94 11.89
C GLY A 10 -1.06 -5.92 10.76
N LYS A 11 -1.22 -5.52 9.49
CA LYS A 11 -0.80 -6.30 8.33
C LYS A 11 0.65 -6.04 7.88
N ALA A 12 1.38 -5.14 8.56
CA ALA A 12 2.79 -4.91 8.25
C ALA A 12 3.62 -6.13 8.64
N TYR A 13 4.40 -6.66 7.69
CA TYR A 13 5.30 -7.81 7.95
C TYR A 13 6.65 -7.36 8.53
N LEU A 14 6.99 -6.08 8.39
CA LEU A 14 8.20 -5.48 8.94
C LEU A 14 7.91 -4.02 9.31
N SER A 15 8.45 -3.59 10.44
CA SER A 15 8.50 -2.18 10.83
C SER A 15 9.94 -1.79 11.16
N MET A 16 10.32 -0.56 10.83
CA MET A 16 11.67 -0.04 11.06
C MET A 16 11.66 1.49 11.22
N PRO A 17 12.72 2.09 11.80
CA PRO A 17 12.92 3.53 11.69
C PRO A 17 12.93 3.97 10.22
N GLY A 18 12.22 5.06 9.90
CA GLY A 18 12.10 5.55 8.53
C GLY A 18 13.46 5.88 7.89
N GLU A 19 14.43 6.33 8.69
CA GLU A 19 15.81 6.58 8.24
C GLU A 19 16.53 5.32 7.73
N HIS A 20 16.12 4.13 8.17
CA HIS A 20 16.72 2.86 7.73
C HIS A 20 16.14 2.36 6.40
N TYR A 21 14.99 2.88 5.96
CA TYR A 21 14.28 2.39 4.79
C TYR A 21 15.11 2.45 3.50
N ASN A 22 15.84 3.55 3.27
CA ASN A 22 16.66 3.69 2.07
C ASN A 22 17.77 2.64 2.01
N ARG A 23 18.38 2.33 3.16
CA ARG A 23 19.39 1.27 3.27
C ARG A 23 18.77 -0.10 2.98
N TYR A 24 17.63 -0.40 3.61
CA TYR A 24 16.88 -1.63 3.37
C TYR A 24 16.53 -1.82 1.90
N ARG A 25 16.06 -0.77 1.23
CA ARG A 25 15.72 -0.77 -0.20
C ARG A 25 16.93 -1.03 -1.07
N GLN A 26 18.09 -0.46 -0.74
CA GLN A 26 19.34 -0.68 -1.46
C GLN A 26 19.83 -2.13 -1.29
N GLU A 27 19.85 -2.65 -0.07
CA GLU A 27 20.27 -4.03 0.23
C GLU A 27 19.40 -5.06 -0.49
N LEU A 28 18.08 -4.82 -0.57
CA LEU A 28 17.18 -5.66 -1.36
C LEU A 28 17.50 -5.63 -2.85
N ALA A 29 17.74 -4.44 -3.40
CA ALA A 29 18.10 -4.29 -4.81
C ALA A 29 19.42 -5.03 -5.13
N ASP A 30 20.39 -4.97 -4.22
CA ASP A 30 21.70 -5.61 -4.37
C ASP A 30 21.63 -7.14 -4.17
N SER A 31 20.62 -7.65 -3.44
CA SER A 31 20.45 -9.08 -3.18
C SER A 31 20.05 -9.91 -4.42
N GLY A 32 19.71 -9.27 -5.53
CA GLY A 32 19.32 -9.94 -6.78
C GLY A 32 18.03 -10.77 -6.70
N ARG A 33 17.28 -10.69 -5.58
CA ARG A 33 15.91 -11.20 -5.50
C ARG A 33 15.04 -10.43 -6.50
N GLU A 34 13.99 -11.08 -7.01
CA GLU A 34 13.04 -10.51 -7.98
C GLU A 34 12.79 -9.02 -7.74
N ARG A 35 12.69 -8.26 -8.83
CA ARG A 35 12.61 -6.79 -8.85
C ARG A 35 11.35 -6.30 -8.14
N LEU A 36 11.36 -6.30 -6.80
CA LEU A 36 10.27 -5.85 -5.97
C LEU A 36 10.00 -4.38 -6.25
N ILE A 37 8.73 -4.04 -6.47
CA ILE A 37 8.32 -2.67 -6.71
C ILE A 37 7.93 -2.06 -5.37
N HIS A 38 8.56 -0.94 -5.03
CA HIS A 38 8.24 -0.18 -3.84
C HIS A 38 7.29 0.96 -4.18
N TYR A 39 6.23 1.11 -3.39
CA TYR A 39 5.30 2.24 -3.44
C TYR A 39 5.29 2.92 -2.08
N GLU A 40 5.63 4.20 -2.03
CA GLU A 40 5.84 4.94 -0.79
C GLU A 40 4.60 5.78 -0.45
N VAL A 41 4.11 5.64 0.78
CA VAL A 41 2.91 6.32 1.28
C VAL A 41 3.28 7.12 2.52
N SER A 42 3.17 8.44 2.43
CA SER A 42 3.29 9.31 3.60
C SER A 42 1.94 9.45 4.29
N LEU A 43 1.80 8.86 5.48
CA LEU A 43 0.59 8.88 6.29
C LEU A 43 0.77 9.83 7.48
N MET A 44 0.26 11.05 7.36
CA MET A 44 0.27 12.03 8.47
C MET A 44 -0.62 11.53 9.62
N GLU A 45 -0.26 11.89 10.86
CA GLU A 45 -0.86 11.31 12.07
C GLU A 45 -2.35 11.63 12.26
N ASP A 46 -2.82 12.72 11.66
CA ASP A 46 -4.17 13.28 11.77
C ASP A 46 -5.08 12.95 10.59
N ARG A 47 -4.58 12.24 9.57
CA ARG A 47 -5.34 11.98 8.36
C ARG A 47 -6.37 10.89 8.60
N PRO A 48 -7.66 11.12 8.30
CA PRO A 48 -8.67 10.11 8.51
C PRO A 48 -8.66 9.06 7.37
N TRP A 49 -9.43 7.99 7.52
CA TRP A 49 -9.52 6.89 6.55
C TRP A 49 -9.83 7.37 5.13
N GLU A 50 -10.68 8.38 4.99
CA GLU A 50 -11.10 8.97 3.72
C GLU A 50 -9.91 9.47 2.90
N HIS A 51 -8.84 9.93 3.55
CA HIS A 51 -7.63 10.33 2.85
C HIS A 51 -6.98 9.15 2.13
N LEU A 52 -6.83 8.00 2.80
CA LEU A 52 -6.35 6.78 2.17
C LEU A 52 -7.29 6.33 1.07
N ARG A 53 -8.59 6.21 1.39
CA ARG A 53 -9.64 5.73 0.49
C ARG A 53 -9.75 6.53 -0.81
N ASP A 54 -9.68 7.85 -0.73
CA ASP A 54 -10.01 8.74 -1.84
C ASP A 54 -8.77 9.30 -2.55
N ARG A 55 -7.57 9.18 -1.97
CA ARG A 55 -6.31 9.67 -2.57
C ARG A 55 -5.28 8.58 -2.76
N VAL A 56 -4.99 7.79 -1.74
CA VAL A 56 -3.87 6.84 -1.77
C VAL A 56 -4.21 5.61 -2.61
N TYR A 57 -5.35 4.97 -2.38
CA TYR A 57 -5.75 3.77 -3.13
C TYR A 57 -5.98 4.04 -4.63
N PRO A 58 -6.67 5.12 -5.05
CA PRO A 58 -6.76 5.46 -6.47
C PRO A 58 -5.40 5.71 -7.11
N SER A 59 -4.51 6.43 -6.41
CA SER A 59 -3.15 6.68 -6.90
C SER A 59 -2.32 5.41 -7.00
N PHE A 60 -2.47 4.49 -6.05
CA PHE A 60 -1.82 3.19 -6.06
C PHE A 60 -2.30 2.34 -7.24
N ALA A 61 -3.61 2.27 -7.48
CA ALA A 61 -4.16 1.52 -8.62
C ALA A 61 -3.64 2.05 -9.97
N ARG A 62 -3.57 3.37 -10.14
CA ARG A 62 -2.99 4.00 -11.34
C ARG A 62 -1.50 3.73 -11.46
N TYR A 63 -0.75 3.85 -10.36
CA TYR A 63 0.67 3.52 -10.34
C TYR A 63 0.94 2.08 -10.79
N LEU A 64 0.17 1.12 -10.30
CA LEU A 64 0.28 -0.28 -10.72
C LEU A 64 0.00 -0.43 -12.22
N LYS A 65 -1.06 0.22 -12.70
CA LYS A 65 -1.41 0.23 -14.12
C LYS A 65 -0.27 0.78 -14.99
N ASP A 66 0.36 1.88 -14.57
CA ASP A 66 1.50 2.51 -15.26
C ASP A 66 2.75 1.63 -15.25
N LYS A 67 2.88 0.74 -14.26
CA LYS A 67 3.93 -0.28 -14.18
C LYS A 67 3.57 -1.59 -14.90
N SER A 68 2.46 -1.62 -15.65
CA SER A 68 1.93 -2.83 -16.29
C SER A 68 1.67 -3.98 -15.31
N LEU A 69 1.36 -3.65 -14.05
CA LEU A 69 0.92 -4.58 -13.03
C LEU A 69 -0.60 -4.60 -12.92
N ASP A 70 -1.13 -5.70 -12.40
CA ASP A 70 -2.55 -5.85 -12.09
C ASP A 70 -2.90 -5.06 -10.81
N PRO A 71 -3.76 -4.02 -10.88
CA PRO A 71 -4.23 -3.28 -9.72
C PRO A 71 -5.09 -4.09 -8.74
N GLU A 72 -5.59 -5.25 -9.16
CA GLU A 72 -6.38 -6.15 -8.34
C GLU A 72 -5.54 -7.21 -7.62
N SER A 73 -4.36 -7.53 -8.16
CA SER A 73 -3.42 -8.49 -7.58
C SER A 73 -1.96 -7.99 -7.71
N PRO A 74 -1.53 -7.03 -6.85
CA PRO A 74 -0.22 -6.40 -6.90
C PRO A 74 0.89 -7.30 -6.31
N LYS A 75 1.09 -8.46 -6.91
CA LYS A 75 2.16 -9.39 -6.53
C LYS A 75 3.53 -8.77 -6.76
N GLY A 76 4.45 -8.99 -5.82
CA GLY A 76 5.80 -8.42 -5.89
C GLY A 76 5.86 -6.91 -5.59
N VAL A 77 4.80 -6.33 -5.03
CA VAL A 77 4.76 -4.92 -4.62
C VAL A 77 4.84 -4.81 -3.10
N ILE A 78 5.67 -3.89 -2.63
CA ILE A 78 5.78 -3.50 -1.23
C ILE A 78 5.27 -2.07 -1.09
N VAL A 79 4.31 -1.87 -0.20
CA VAL A 79 3.82 -0.55 0.20
C VAL A 79 4.55 -0.14 1.47
N ALA A 80 5.40 0.89 1.37
CA ALA A 80 6.12 1.47 2.49
C ALA A 80 5.31 2.63 3.08
N VAL A 81 4.65 2.38 4.21
CA VAL A 81 3.82 3.35 4.91
C VAL A 81 4.65 4.08 5.95
N PHE A 82 4.90 5.36 5.73
CA PHE A 82 5.63 6.23 6.66
C PHE A 82 4.63 6.95 7.57
N ARG A 83 4.78 6.76 8.88
CA ARG A 83 3.99 7.46 9.90
C ARG A 83 4.90 7.87 11.05
N GLY A 84 5.01 9.18 11.28
CA GLY A 84 5.99 9.74 12.23
C GLY A 84 7.41 9.34 11.82
N ALA A 85 8.16 8.77 12.76
CA ALA A 85 9.54 8.30 12.52
C ALA A 85 9.63 6.83 12.07
N THR A 86 8.50 6.15 11.85
CA THR A 86 8.46 4.71 11.57
C THR A 86 7.99 4.45 10.14
N CYS A 87 8.64 3.51 9.47
CA CYS A 87 8.23 2.93 8.20
C CYS A 87 7.69 1.52 8.45
N TYR A 88 6.49 1.25 7.94
CA TYR A 88 5.82 -0.04 7.99
C TYR A 88 5.74 -0.61 6.58
N LEU A 89 6.27 -1.81 6.38
CA LEU A 89 6.21 -2.48 5.09
C LEU A 89 5.03 -3.44 5.06
N VAL A 90 4.15 -3.22 4.09
CA VAL A 90 2.94 -4.00 3.84
C VAL A 90 3.06 -4.58 2.44
N LYS A 91 2.67 -5.85 2.24
CA LYS A 91 2.58 -6.38 0.87
C LYS A 91 1.46 -5.67 0.13
N GLY A 92 1.59 -5.48 -1.18
CA GLY A 92 0.54 -4.87 -1.99
C GLY A 92 -0.81 -5.58 -1.84
N GLU A 93 -0.79 -6.92 -1.77
CA GLU A 93 -1.99 -7.75 -1.59
C GLU A 93 -2.67 -7.44 -0.23
N ASP A 94 -1.89 -7.44 0.84
CA ASP A 94 -2.38 -7.10 2.18
C ASP A 94 -2.92 -5.67 2.24
N PHE A 95 -2.29 -4.73 1.53
CA PHE A 95 -2.73 -3.34 1.46
C PHE A 95 -4.12 -3.21 0.80
N ILE A 96 -4.40 -4.01 -0.24
CA ILE A 96 -5.72 -4.08 -0.87
C ILE A 96 -6.74 -4.74 0.05
N GLU A 97 -6.36 -5.79 0.78
CA GLU A 97 -7.27 -6.43 1.73
C GLU A 97 -7.73 -5.46 2.82
N VAL A 98 -6.87 -4.56 3.30
CA VAL A 98 -7.30 -3.47 4.22
C VAL A 98 -8.45 -2.66 3.62
N PHE A 99 -8.36 -2.28 2.34
CA PHE A 99 -9.41 -1.51 1.68
C PHE A 99 -10.70 -2.29 1.58
N LYS A 100 -10.62 -3.56 1.17
CA LYS A 100 -11.79 -4.43 1.04
C LYS A 100 -12.46 -4.67 2.39
N GLU A 101 -11.70 -4.89 3.44
CA GLU A 101 -12.21 -5.07 4.80
C GLU A 101 -12.87 -3.79 5.33
N MET A 102 -12.22 -2.63 5.16
CA MET A 102 -12.76 -1.34 5.61
C MET A 102 -14.05 -0.94 4.89
N GLU A 103 -14.16 -1.25 3.60
CA GLU A 103 -15.31 -0.90 2.76
C GLU A 103 -16.33 -2.05 2.64
N GLY A 104 -16.09 -3.21 3.27
CA GLY A 104 -16.96 -4.39 3.20
C GLY A 104 -17.12 -4.96 1.79
N LEU A 105 -16.07 -4.90 0.96
CA LEU A 105 -16.12 -5.25 -0.45
C LEU A 105 -15.74 -6.71 -0.70
N ASN A 106 -16.58 -7.39 -1.48
CA ASN A 106 -16.20 -8.67 -2.11
C ASN A 106 -15.32 -8.42 -3.36
N PRO A 107 -14.71 -9.46 -3.96
CA PRO A 107 -13.85 -9.31 -5.14
C PRO A 107 -14.52 -8.58 -6.31
N THR A 108 -15.78 -8.88 -6.61
CA THR A 108 -16.52 -8.23 -7.70
C THR A 108 -16.74 -6.74 -7.45
N ALA A 109 -17.10 -6.36 -6.23
CA ALA A 109 -17.29 -4.96 -5.87
C ALA A 109 -15.97 -4.17 -5.90
N TYR A 110 -14.87 -4.82 -5.51
CA TYR A 110 -13.53 -4.26 -5.63
C TYR A 110 -13.10 -4.05 -7.09
N HIS A 111 -13.39 -5.01 -7.97
CA HIS A 111 -13.14 -4.87 -9.42
C HIS A 111 -13.79 -3.60 -9.98
N PHE A 112 -15.09 -3.37 -9.71
CA PHE A 112 -15.77 -2.14 -10.15
C PHE A 112 -15.17 -0.86 -9.55
N ARG A 113 -14.68 -0.93 -8.31
CA ARG A 113 -14.00 0.18 -7.66
C ARG A 113 -12.70 0.53 -8.39
N VAL A 114 -11.89 -0.49 -8.74
CA VAL A 114 -10.66 -0.33 -9.51
C VAL A 114 -10.95 0.26 -10.90
N LEU A 115 -11.93 -0.28 -11.63
CA LEU A 115 -12.32 0.27 -12.93
C LEU A 115 -12.69 1.76 -12.84
N ARG A 116 -13.41 2.16 -11.79
CA ARG A 116 -13.76 3.56 -11.57
C ARG A 116 -12.51 4.43 -11.34
N TRP A 117 -11.50 3.95 -10.62
CA TRP A 117 -10.27 4.71 -10.40
C TRP A 117 -9.42 4.87 -11.65
N LEU A 118 -9.45 3.89 -12.55
CA LEU A 118 -8.68 3.91 -13.80
C LEU A 118 -9.33 4.70 -14.93
N ASN A 119 -10.65 4.92 -14.86
CA ASN A 119 -11.41 5.68 -15.85
C ASN A 119 -11.62 7.16 -15.48
N LEU A 120 -11.05 7.61 -14.36
CA LEU A 120 -11.05 9.00 -13.87
C LEU A 120 -9.68 9.63 -14.06
#